data_AF-A0A8B7MU10-F1
#
_entry.id   AF-A0A8B7MU10-F1
#
_cell.length_a   1.000
_cell.length_b   1.000
_cell.length_c   1.000
_cell.angle_alpha   90.00
_cell.angle_beta   90.00
_cell.angle_gamma   90.00
#
_symmetry.space_group_name_H-M   'P 1'
#
loop_
_entity.id
_entity.type
_entity.pdbx_description
1 polymer ?
#
loop_
_entity_poly.entity_id
_entity_poly.type
_entity_poly.pdbx_seq_one_letter_code
_entity_poly.pdbx_strand_id
1 'polypeptide(L)'
;MAKGEKREGDLAKLIFSWSLEDVFNQDLFKDEVVKIPSTFTSLKNYLSSYTFPLIEEIRADMYSSLEALSQVPSVKILSLDSTKRHKQCTYQIIVGDAPANVPSPGVNRNYIPNKGDIFVLSDRRPVHVSDLTGNGKSYRIALIIRGGKYDDLPPNTFVIRASSSIEVSEYRKQNEKRSPFCAVYLLNITTYRHIWKALDFKLSVL
;
A
#
# COMPACT_ATOMS: atom_id res chain seq x y z
N MET A 1 -4.07 11.73 -22.45
CA MET A 1 -3.31 11.04 -21.38
C MET A 1 -3.77 11.36 -19.94
N ALA A 2 -4.48 12.46 -19.63
CA ALA A 2 -4.73 12.91 -18.25
C ALA A 2 -5.89 12.25 -17.45
N LYS A 3 -6.71 11.36 -18.04
CA LYS A 3 -7.96 10.86 -17.40
C LYS A 3 -7.83 9.47 -16.77
N GLY A 4 -7.04 8.57 -17.37
CA GLY A 4 -6.71 7.26 -16.80
C GLY A 4 -5.87 7.36 -15.52
N GLU A 5 -4.95 8.32 -15.46
CA GLU A 5 -4.18 8.65 -14.24
C GLU A 5 -5.07 9.18 -13.11
N LYS A 6 -6.21 9.83 -13.43
CA LYS A 6 -7.14 10.41 -12.44
C LYS A 6 -7.80 9.30 -11.61
N ARG A 7 -8.29 8.23 -12.24
CA ARG A 7 -8.93 7.08 -11.58
C ARG A 7 -7.94 6.11 -10.91
N GLU A 8 -6.72 5.98 -11.42
CA GLU A 8 -5.64 5.26 -10.71
C GLU A 8 -5.24 5.96 -9.41
N GLY A 9 -5.25 7.29 -9.43
CA GLY A 9 -5.10 8.10 -8.24
C GLY A 9 -6.21 7.84 -7.22
N ASP A 10 -7.40 7.49 -7.68
CA ASP A 10 -8.59 7.28 -6.84
C ASP A 10 -8.57 5.95 -6.08
N LEU A 11 -8.13 4.84 -6.69
CA LEU A 11 -8.07 3.55 -5.97
C LEU A 11 -7.09 3.59 -4.78
N ALA A 12 -5.89 4.14 -4.97
CA ALA A 12 -4.95 4.23 -3.85
C ALA A 12 -5.41 5.25 -2.79
N LYS A 13 -6.15 6.30 -3.17
CA LYS A 13 -6.76 7.22 -2.20
C LYS A 13 -7.85 6.53 -1.39
N LEU A 14 -8.66 5.69 -2.02
CA LEU A 14 -9.67 4.87 -1.34
C LEU A 14 -8.99 3.98 -0.28
N ILE A 15 -7.97 3.22 -0.67
CA ILE A 15 -7.21 2.37 0.27
C ILE A 15 -6.59 3.22 1.39
N PHE A 16 -6.06 4.40 1.07
CA PHE A 16 -5.47 5.32 2.06
C PHE A 16 -6.49 5.96 3.00
N SER A 17 -7.78 5.89 2.69
CA SER A 17 -8.84 6.42 3.55
C SER A 17 -9.28 5.45 4.65
N TRP A 18 -8.93 4.17 4.53
CA TRP A 18 -9.29 3.16 5.53
C TRP A 18 -8.43 3.24 6.78
N SER A 19 -9.11 3.23 7.93
CA SER A 19 -8.52 2.93 9.22
C SER A 19 -8.26 1.42 9.36
N LEU A 20 -7.53 1.02 10.41
CA LEU A 20 -7.44 -0.40 10.76
C LEU A 20 -8.82 -0.98 11.11
N GLU A 21 -9.68 -0.22 11.78
CA GLU A 21 -11.04 -0.66 12.11
C GLU A 21 -11.85 -0.96 10.85
N ASP A 22 -11.77 -0.09 9.84
CA ASP A 22 -12.40 -0.33 8.53
C ASP A 22 -11.88 -1.62 7.90
N VAL A 23 -10.56 -1.83 7.86
CA VAL A 23 -9.97 -3.03 7.25
C VAL A 23 -10.38 -4.30 8.01
N PHE A 24 -10.53 -4.25 9.33
CA PHE A 24 -10.93 -5.40 10.15
C PHE A 24 -12.46 -5.62 10.18
N ASN A 25 -13.24 -4.64 9.74
CA ASN A 25 -14.70 -4.76 9.64
C ASN A 25 -15.09 -5.57 8.40
N GLN A 26 -15.41 -6.86 8.58
CA GLN A 26 -15.90 -7.73 7.51
C GLN A 26 -17.26 -7.30 6.93
N ASP A 27 -17.99 -6.47 7.66
CA ASP A 27 -19.30 -5.94 7.27
C ASP A 27 -19.20 -4.54 6.64
N LEU A 28 -17.98 -4.02 6.40
CA LEU A 28 -17.77 -2.65 5.92
C LEU A 28 -18.54 -2.32 4.64
N PHE A 29 -18.66 -3.27 3.72
CA PHE A 29 -19.34 -3.12 2.44
C PHE A 29 -20.52 -4.09 2.25
N LYS A 30 -21.09 -4.62 3.34
CA LYS A 30 -22.09 -5.70 3.27
C LYS A 30 -23.33 -5.32 2.46
N ASP A 31 -23.73 -4.06 2.51
CA ASP A 31 -24.96 -3.58 1.88
C ASP A 31 -24.72 -3.20 0.41
N GLU A 32 -23.46 -2.93 0.05
CA GLU A 32 -23.03 -2.60 -1.30
C GLU A 32 -22.56 -3.81 -2.11
N VAL A 33 -22.06 -4.87 -1.45
CA VAL A 33 -21.74 -6.17 -2.07
C VAL A 33 -23.03 -6.97 -2.23
N VAL A 34 -23.80 -6.58 -3.25
CA VAL A 34 -25.04 -7.28 -3.61
C VAL A 34 -24.78 -8.50 -4.50
N LYS A 35 -25.70 -9.46 -4.48
CA LYS A 35 -25.66 -10.64 -5.34
C LYS A 35 -25.54 -10.22 -6.82
N ILE A 36 -24.49 -10.72 -7.47
CA ILE A 36 -24.27 -10.47 -8.90
C ILE A 36 -25.41 -11.12 -9.71
N PRO A 37 -26.15 -10.36 -10.52
CA PRO A 37 -27.21 -10.89 -11.37
C PRO A 37 -26.69 -11.91 -12.39
N SER A 38 -27.53 -12.87 -12.78
CA SER A 38 -27.21 -13.81 -13.87
C SER A 38 -27.23 -13.16 -15.25
N THR A 39 -27.93 -12.03 -15.41
CA THR A 39 -28.03 -11.26 -16.65
C THR A 39 -28.02 -9.77 -16.33
N PHE A 40 -27.60 -8.95 -17.31
CA PHE A 40 -27.45 -7.51 -17.13
C PHE A 40 -28.21 -6.77 -18.22
N THR A 41 -28.93 -5.71 -17.82
CA THR A 41 -29.73 -4.90 -18.74
C THR A 41 -28.91 -3.89 -19.54
N SER A 42 -27.64 -3.67 -19.17
CA SER A 42 -26.70 -2.85 -19.94
C SER A 42 -25.25 -3.17 -19.54
N LEU A 43 -24.30 -2.80 -20.41
CA LEU A 43 -22.87 -2.88 -20.09
C LEU A 43 -22.51 -2.04 -18.86
N LYS A 44 -23.17 -0.87 -18.67
CA LYS A 44 -22.98 -0.04 -17.48
C LYS A 44 -23.33 -0.81 -16.21
N ASN A 45 -24.47 -1.51 -16.21
CA ASN A 45 -24.92 -2.29 -15.07
C ASN A 45 -24.02 -3.51 -14.81
N TYR A 46 -23.50 -4.13 -15.88
CA TYR A 46 -22.48 -5.17 -15.77
C TYR A 46 -21.23 -4.66 -15.06
N LEU A 47 -20.59 -3.62 -15.58
CA LEU A 47 -19.33 -3.10 -15.03
C LEU A 47 -19.50 -2.56 -13.60
N SER A 48 -20.60 -1.86 -13.31
CA SER A 48 -20.83 -1.32 -11.97
C SER A 48 -21.00 -2.42 -10.91
N SER A 49 -21.55 -3.58 -11.28
CA SER A 49 -21.82 -4.68 -10.34
C SER A 49 -20.56 -5.31 -9.74
N TYR A 50 -19.39 -5.11 -10.37
CA TYR A 50 -18.10 -5.62 -9.87
C TYR A 50 -17.30 -4.60 -9.05
N THR A 51 -17.80 -3.37 -8.88
CA THR A 51 -17.04 -2.32 -8.19
C THR A 51 -16.85 -2.64 -6.71
N PHE A 52 -17.92 -2.92 -5.97
CA PHE A 52 -17.84 -3.24 -4.55
C PHE A 52 -17.24 -4.62 -4.27
N PRO A 53 -17.52 -5.68 -5.06
CA PRO A 53 -16.77 -6.94 -4.94
C PRO A 53 -15.25 -6.75 -5.04
N LEU A 54 -14.78 -5.90 -5.97
CA LEU A 54 -13.36 -5.59 -6.09
C LEU A 54 -12.81 -4.81 -4.89
N ILE A 55 -13.56 -3.86 -4.36
CA ILE A 55 -13.17 -3.09 -3.17
C ILE A 55 -13.07 -4.01 -1.94
N GLU A 56 -14.04 -4.90 -1.78
CA GLU A 56 -14.08 -5.88 -0.70
C GLU A 56 -12.93 -6.89 -0.78
N GLU A 57 -12.60 -7.37 -1.99
CA GLU A 57 -11.42 -8.22 -2.21
C GLU A 57 -10.12 -7.54 -1.74
N ILE A 58 -9.94 -6.25 -2.07
CA ILE A 58 -8.77 -5.48 -1.64
C ILE A 58 -8.73 -5.32 -0.11
N ARG A 59 -9.88 -5.08 0.52
CA ARG A 59 -10.00 -4.99 1.99
C ARG A 59 -9.62 -6.32 2.63
N ALA A 60 -10.16 -7.43 2.13
CA ALA A 60 -9.88 -8.78 2.64
C ALA A 60 -8.39 -9.17 2.49
N ASP A 61 -7.75 -8.85 1.36
CA ASP A 61 -6.31 -9.03 1.14
C ASP A 61 -5.48 -8.25 2.14
N MET A 62 -5.84 -6.98 2.37
CA MET A 62 -5.16 -6.12 3.33
C MET A 62 -5.32 -6.64 4.77
N TYR A 63 -6.52 -7.12 5.13
CA TYR A 63 -6.80 -7.79 6.40
C TYR A 63 -5.91 -9.03 6.60
N SER A 64 -5.85 -9.92 5.60
CA SER A 64 -5.04 -11.14 5.65
C SER A 64 -3.56 -10.83 5.95
N SER A 65 -3.01 -9.81 5.27
CA SER A 65 -1.64 -9.37 5.54
C SER A 65 -1.44 -8.71 6.90
N LEU A 66 -2.44 -8.00 7.42
CA LEU A 66 -2.39 -7.38 8.75
C LEU A 66 -2.49 -8.42 9.88
N GLU A 67 -3.25 -9.50 9.70
CA GLU A 67 -3.26 -10.64 10.62
C GLU A 67 -1.93 -11.40 10.59
N ALA A 68 -1.31 -11.50 9.42
CA ALA A 68 -0.04 -12.22 9.21
C ALA A 68 1.22 -11.33 9.29
N LEU A 69 1.18 -10.17 9.97
CA LEU A 69 2.29 -9.18 9.98
C LEU A 69 3.66 -9.77 10.34
N SER A 70 3.70 -10.74 11.26
CA SER A 70 4.93 -11.42 11.65
C SER A 70 5.55 -12.26 10.53
N GLN A 71 4.76 -12.67 9.54
CA GLN A 71 5.12 -13.57 8.44
C GLN A 71 5.27 -12.86 7.10
N VAL A 72 4.69 -11.67 6.92
CA VAL A 72 4.82 -10.95 5.64
C VAL A 72 6.23 -10.35 5.46
N PRO A 73 6.71 -10.20 4.21
CA PRO A 73 8.03 -9.62 3.94
C PRO A 73 8.18 -8.17 4.44
N SER A 74 9.41 -7.76 4.74
CA SER A 74 9.72 -6.36 5.05
C SER A 74 11.11 -5.98 4.60
N VAL A 75 11.32 -4.69 4.35
CA VAL A 75 12.64 -4.09 4.13
C VAL A 75 12.97 -3.06 5.19
N LYS A 76 14.27 -2.85 5.43
CA LYS A 76 14.74 -1.73 6.24
C LYS A 76 14.79 -0.47 5.39
N ILE A 77 14.33 0.65 5.94
CA ILE A 77 14.48 1.98 5.33
C ILE A 77 15.73 2.63 5.93
N LEU A 78 16.71 2.89 5.06
CA LEU A 78 18.00 3.50 5.41
C LEU A 78 17.93 5.02 5.40
N SER A 79 17.15 5.59 4.47
CA SER A 79 16.87 7.01 4.41
C SER A 79 15.47 7.28 3.88
N LEU A 80 14.93 8.43 4.28
CA LEU A 80 13.66 8.98 3.80
C LEU A 80 13.84 10.48 3.58
N ASP A 81 13.58 10.94 2.37
CA ASP A 81 13.77 12.33 1.96
C ASP A 81 12.53 12.87 1.22
N SER A 82 12.17 14.11 1.48
CA SER A 82 11.10 14.80 0.74
C SER A 82 11.51 15.00 -0.72
N THR A 83 10.65 14.67 -1.67
CA THR A 83 10.90 14.98 -3.08
C THR A 83 10.58 16.45 -3.36
N LYS A 84 11.53 17.19 -3.96
CA LYS A 84 11.33 18.61 -4.35
C LYS A 84 10.23 18.82 -5.41
N ARG A 85 9.83 17.75 -6.10
CA ARG A 85 8.88 17.76 -7.20
C ARG A 85 7.64 16.94 -6.84
N HIS A 86 6.49 17.61 -6.85
CA HIS A 86 5.12 17.08 -6.88
C HIS A 86 4.50 16.52 -5.57
N LYS A 87 3.41 17.20 -5.18
CA LYS A 87 2.27 16.74 -4.37
C LYS A 87 2.58 16.37 -2.90
N GLN A 88 1.68 16.80 -2.00
CA GLN A 88 1.71 16.46 -0.58
C GLN A 88 1.95 14.95 -0.40
N CYS A 89 2.84 14.58 0.53
CA CYS A 89 3.11 13.20 0.98
C CYS A 89 3.89 12.27 0.01
N THR A 90 4.72 12.82 -0.90
CA THR A 90 5.65 12.03 -1.72
C THR A 90 7.08 12.08 -1.16
N TYR A 91 7.74 10.93 -1.08
CA TYR A 91 9.07 10.78 -0.49
C TYR A 91 9.95 9.84 -1.32
N GLN A 92 11.24 10.10 -1.33
CA GLN A 92 12.25 9.15 -1.80
C GLN A 92 12.75 8.35 -0.60
N ILE A 93 12.84 7.04 -0.75
CA ILE A 93 13.41 6.14 0.26
C ILE A 93 14.57 5.37 -0.33
N ILE A 94 15.57 5.08 0.51
CA ILE A 94 16.61 4.09 0.22
C ILE A 94 16.35 2.89 1.10
N VAL A 95 16.24 1.71 0.49
CA VAL A 95 16.02 0.46 1.21
C VAL A 95 17.32 -0.32 1.37
N GLY A 96 17.42 -1.03 2.48
CA GLY A 96 18.50 -1.98 2.75
C GLY A 96 17.93 -3.37 3.00
N ASP A 97 18.83 -4.32 3.23
CA ASP A 97 18.46 -5.71 3.50
C ASP A 97 17.56 -5.84 4.73
N ALA A 98 16.72 -6.87 4.72
CA ALA A 98 15.92 -7.23 5.88
C ALA A 98 16.83 -7.48 7.11
N PRO A 99 16.45 -7.07 8.33
CA PRO A 99 17.27 -7.30 9.51
C PRO A 99 17.55 -8.79 9.72
N ALA A 100 18.81 -9.15 9.98
CA ALA A 100 19.26 -10.55 10.12
C ALA A 100 18.55 -11.35 11.23
N ASN A 101 17.91 -10.65 12.19
CA ASN A 101 17.32 -11.24 13.40
C ASN A 101 15.84 -11.59 13.28
N VAL A 102 15.23 -11.67 12.09
CA VAL A 102 13.83 -12.11 11.95
C VAL A 102 13.75 -13.63 12.11
N PRO A 103 13.17 -14.15 13.21
CA PRO A 103 13.22 -15.56 13.59
C PRO A 103 12.06 -16.37 12.98
N SER A 104 11.68 -16.07 11.74
CA SER A 104 10.52 -16.69 11.12
C SER A 104 10.96 -17.56 9.93
N PRO A 105 11.06 -18.89 10.08
CA PRO A 105 11.27 -19.79 8.95
C PRO A 105 10.11 -19.61 7.96
N GLY A 106 10.44 -19.19 6.72
CA GLY A 106 9.46 -18.97 5.64
C GLY A 106 9.33 -17.53 5.13
N VAL A 107 9.86 -16.53 5.84
CA VAL A 107 9.83 -15.13 5.35
C VAL A 107 10.87 -14.95 4.25
N ASN A 108 10.45 -14.49 3.06
CA ASN A 108 11.37 -14.15 1.98
C ASN A 108 12.28 -12.99 2.40
N ARG A 109 13.53 -13.32 2.74
CA ARG A 109 14.56 -12.35 3.14
C ARG A 109 15.08 -11.50 1.98
N ASN A 110 14.76 -11.88 0.74
CA ASN A 110 15.19 -11.22 -0.49
C ASN A 110 14.06 -10.42 -1.14
N TYR A 111 13.03 -10.06 -0.37
CA TYR A 111 11.96 -9.21 -0.88
C TYR A 111 12.53 -7.83 -1.28
N ILE A 112 12.31 -7.49 -2.54
CA ILE A 112 12.62 -6.17 -3.11
C ILE A 112 11.28 -5.50 -3.41
N PRO A 113 11.04 -4.27 -2.94
CA PRO A 113 9.82 -3.55 -3.25
C PRO A 113 9.63 -3.38 -4.77
N ASN A 114 8.39 -3.50 -5.20
CA ASN A 114 7.96 -3.37 -6.58
C ASN A 114 6.95 -2.23 -6.71
N LYS A 115 6.86 -1.67 -7.92
CA LYS A 115 5.81 -0.70 -8.25
C LYS A 115 4.44 -1.28 -7.95
N GLY A 116 3.61 -0.50 -7.26
CA GLY A 116 2.28 -0.93 -6.84
C GLY A 116 2.21 -1.59 -5.46
N ASP A 117 3.34 -1.89 -4.82
CA ASP A 117 3.33 -2.40 -3.45
C ASP A 117 2.82 -1.33 -2.49
N ILE A 118 1.89 -1.73 -1.63
CA ILE A 118 1.45 -1.03 -0.44
C ILE A 118 2.11 -1.68 0.77
N PHE A 119 2.65 -0.86 1.66
CA PHE A 119 3.30 -1.31 2.88
C PHE A 119 2.96 -0.40 4.07
N VAL A 120 3.06 -0.96 5.27
CA VAL A 120 3.04 -0.20 6.51
C VAL A 120 4.44 0.32 6.81
N LEU A 121 4.51 1.59 7.16
CA LEU A 121 5.67 2.26 7.70
C LEU A 121 5.61 2.25 9.23
N SER A 122 6.67 1.74 9.85
CA SER A 122 6.78 1.63 11.31
C SER A 122 8.24 1.77 11.76
N ASP A 123 8.46 2.27 12.98
CA ASP A 123 9.78 2.41 13.61
C ASP A 123 10.49 1.09 13.88
N ARG A 124 9.73 0.00 13.96
CA ARG A 124 10.19 -1.37 14.23
C ARG A 124 9.27 -2.34 13.50
N ARG A 125 9.77 -3.52 13.18
CA ARG A 125 8.97 -4.58 12.55
C ARG A 125 7.81 -4.97 13.49
N PRO A 126 6.55 -4.64 13.18
CA PRO A 126 5.40 -5.13 13.94
C PRO A 126 5.32 -6.65 13.84
N VAL A 127 4.92 -7.28 14.94
CA VAL A 127 4.58 -8.71 15.01
C VAL A 127 3.06 -8.86 14.99
N HIS A 128 2.35 -7.94 15.62
CA HIS A 128 0.90 -7.91 15.73
C HIS A 128 0.34 -6.52 15.34
N VAL A 129 -0.94 -6.46 14.95
CA VAL A 129 -1.60 -5.20 14.56
C VAL A 129 -1.61 -4.16 15.70
N SER A 130 -1.65 -4.61 16.95
CA SER A 130 -1.54 -3.73 18.13
C SER A 130 -0.21 -2.99 18.21
N ASP A 131 0.85 -3.49 17.59
CA ASP A 131 2.15 -2.83 17.56
C ASP A 131 2.13 -1.56 16.69
N LEU A 132 1.14 -1.45 15.79
CA LEU A 132 0.94 -0.29 14.91
C LEU A 132 0.27 0.90 15.61
N THR A 133 -0.46 0.64 16.70
CA THR A 133 -1.25 1.64 17.44
C THR A 133 -0.80 1.81 18.90
N GLY A 134 0.05 0.92 19.41
CA GLY A 134 0.58 0.97 20.75
C GLY A 134 1.43 2.21 21.04
N ASN A 135 1.38 2.68 22.29
CA ASN A 135 2.22 3.78 22.81
C ASN A 135 2.03 5.15 22.12
N GLY A 136 0.83 5.43 21.60
CA GLY A 136 0.52 6.71 20.95
C GLY A 136 1.22 6.92 19.61
N LYS A 137 1.86 5.88 19.07
CA LYS A 137 2.48 5.91 17.76
C LYS A 137 1.42 5.76 16.68
N SER A 138 1.58 6.51 15.60
CA SER A 138 0.67 6.44 14.46
C SER A 138 1.38 5.77 13.29
N TYR A 139 0.80 4.67 12.80
CA TYR A 139 1.27 4.03 11.58
C TYR A 139 0.99 4.90 10.36
N ARG A 140 1.73 4.68 9.28
CA ARG A 140 1.42 5.21 7.95
C ARG A 140 1.42 4.07 6.98
N ILE A 141 0.55 4.13 5.98
CA ILE A 141 0.69 3.26 4.82
C ILE A 141 1.23 4.07 3.65
N ALA A 142 1.99 3.42 2.80
CA ALA A 142 2.56 4.06 1.64
C ALA A 142 2.62 3.09 0.45
N LEU A 143 2.64 3.68 -0.73
CA LEU A 143 2.59 3.02 -2.02
C LEU A 143 3.90 3.28 -2.77
N ILE A 144 4.56 2.23 -3.28
CA ILE A 144 5.65 2.38 -4.24
C ILE A 144 5.07 2.91 -5.56
N ILE A 145 5.47 4.12 -5.94
CA ILE A 145 5.10 4.76 -7.20
C ILE A 145 6.04 4.33 -8.32
N ARG A 146 7.35 4.32 -8.02
CA ARG A 146 8.43 3.96 -8.95
C ARG A 146 9.73 3.66 -8.19
N GLY A 147 10.76 3.21 -8.90
CA GLY A 147 12.07 2.85 -8.37
C GLY A 147 12.44 1.40 -8.56
N GLY A 148 13.60 1.03 -8.02
CA GLY A 148 14.17 -0.29 -8.18
C GLY A 148 15.13 -0.39 -9.38
N LYS A 149 15.61 -1.61 -9.64
CA LYS A 149 16.70 -1.90 -10.59
C LYS A 149 16.45 -1.44 -12.04
N TYR A 150 15.19 -1.31 -12.45
CA TYR A 150 14.80 -0.99 -13.82
C TYR A 150 14.30 0.46 -13.98
N ASP A 151 14.50 1.31 -12.98
CA ASP A 151 14.16 2.73 -13.02
C ASP A 151 15.43 3.58 -13.26
N ASP A 152 15.25 4.88 -13.50
CA ASP A 152 16.34 5.85 -13.65
C ASP A 152 16.99 6.22 -12.29
N LEU A 153 16.53 5.57 -11.21
CA LEU A 153 17.01 5.75 -9.86
C LEU A 153 18.04 4.67 -9.51
N PRO A 154 18.89 4.89 -8.49
CA PRO A 154 19.76 3.83 -7.99
C PRO A 154 18.95 2.56 -7.62
N PRO A 155 19.49 1.34 -7.78
CA PRO A 155 18.71 0.10 -7.69
C PRO A 155 17.95 -0.14 -6.39
N ASN A 156 18.39 0.45 -5.28
CA ASN A 156 17.77 0.36 -3.95
C ASN A 156 16.97 1.62 -3.56
N THR A 157 16.72 2.51 -4.52
CA THR A 157 16.01 3.77 -4.31
C THR A 157 14.61 3.69 -4.89
N PHE A 158 13.63 4.13 -4.10
CA PHE A 158 12.22 4.11 -4.46
C PHE A 158 11.57 5.44 -4.17
N VAL A 159 10.51 5.75 -4.93
CA VAL A 159 9.62 6.88 -4.64
C VAL A 159 8.31 6.33 -4.14
N ILE A 160 7.89 6.84 -2.98
CA ILE A 160 6.69 6.41 -2.30
C ILE A 160 5.71 7.56 -2.18
N ARG A 161 4.42 7.23 -2.16
CA ARG A 161 3.36 8.15 -1.75
C ARG A 161 2.75 7.62 -0.45
N ALA A 162 2.83 8.39 0.62
CA ALA A 162 2.26 8.05 1.91
C ALA A 162 0.79 8.50 2.02
N SER A 163 0.04 7.85 2.92
CA SER A 163 -1.36 8.18 3.22
C SER A 163 -1.53 9.55 3.87
N SER A 164 -0.52 10.01 4.62
CA SER A 164 -0.45 11.37 5.15
C SER A 164 1.00 11.82 5.32
N SER A 165 1.19 13.09 5.71
CA SER A 165 2.51 13.70 5.77
C SER A 165 3.39 13.03 6.83
N ILE A 166 4.64 12.80 6.45
CA ILE A 166 5.73 12.29 7.29
C ILE A 166 6.68 13.45 7.59
N GLU A 167 7.01 13.64 8.87
CA GLU A 167 7.95 14.66 9.31
C GLU A 167 9.40 14.21 9.06
N VAL A 168 10.00 14.64 7.94
CA VAL A 168 11.32 14.16 7.48
C VAL A 168 12.47 14.50 8.45
N SER A 169 12.34 15.56 9.24
CA SER A 169 13.30 15.96 10.29
C SER A 169 13.57 14.84 11.29
N GLU A 170 12.57 14.00 11.57
CA GLU A 170 12.66 12.84 12.43
C GLU A 170 13.51 11.72 11.85
N TYR A 171 13.86 11.76 10.56
CA TYR A 171 14.60 10.71 9.85
C TYR A 171 16.06 11.10 9.55
N ARG A 172 16.43 12.38 9.70
CA ARG A 172 17.75 12.92 9.30
C ARG A 172 18.80 13.07 10.41
N LYS A 173 18.51 12.78 11.69
CA LYS A 173 19.53 12.97 12.75
C LYS A 173 20.62 11.89 12.67
N GLN A 174 21.84 12.33 12.32
CA GLN A 174 23.01 11.50 12.02
C GLN A 174 23.73 10.86 13.22
N ASN A 175 23.36 11.17 14.48
CA ASN A 175 24.24 10.89 15.64
C ASN A 175 23.63 10.07 16.79
N GLU A 176 22.48 9.42 16.62
CA GLU A 176 21.96 8.49 17.64
C GLU A 176 21.55 7.16 17.01
N LYS A 177 21.81 6.05 17.72
CA LYS A 177 21.33 4.69 17.41
C LYS A 177 19.80 4.69 17.32
N ARG A 178 19.25 5.10 16.19
CA ARG A 178 17.80 5.14 15.98
C ARG A 178 17.28 3.78 15.55
N SER A 179 16.08 3.47 16.05
CA SER A 179 15.37 2.23 15.73
C SER A 179 15.15 2.17 14.21
N PRO A 180 15.44 1.04 13.55
CA PRO A 180 15.36 0.92 12.11
C PRO A 180 13.91 1.01 11.65
N PHE A 181 13.61 2.06 10.89
CA PHE A 181 12.33 2.18 10.19
C PHE A 181 12.18 1.01 9.22
N CYS A 182 11.03 0.36 9.21
CA CYS A 182 10.75 -0.76 8.32
C CYS A 182 9.52 -0.47 7.47
N ALA A 183 9.57 -0.96 6.23
CA ALA A 183 8.40 -1.10 5.38
C ALA A 183 7.97 -2.56 5.39
N VAL A 184 6.76 -2.84 5.90
CA VAL A 184 6.17 -4.18 5.96
C VAL A 184 5.12 -4.31 4.87
N TYR A 185 5.30 -5.27 3.97
CA TYR A 185 4.41 -5.47 2.82
C TYR A 185 2.98 -5.79 3.25
N LEU A 186 2.00 -5.21 2.56
CA LEU A 186 0.58 -5.53 2.71
C LEU A 186 0.01 -6.17 1.43
N LEU A 187 0.07 -5.49 0.29
CA LEU A 187 -0.42 -6.02 -0.97
C LEU A 187 0.19 -5.30 -2.17
N ASN A 188 0.13 -5.91 -3.36
CA ASN A 188 0.45 -5.24 -4.63
C ASN A 188 -0.85 -4.89 -5.36
N ILE A 189 -1.09 -3.59 -5.58
CA ILE A 189 -2.35 -3.11 -6.19
C ILE A 189 -2.34 -3.08 -7.71
N THR A 190 -1.35 -3.65 -8.39
CA THR A 190 -1.24 -3.57 -9.86
C THR A 190 -2.38 -4.30 -10.54
N THR A 191 -2.70 -5.53 -10.13
CA THR A 191 -3.83 -6.29 -10.67
C THR A 191 -5.14 -5.57 -10.40
N TYR A 192 -5.36 -5.14 -9.15
CA TYR A 192 -6.53 -4.36 -8.76
C TYR A 192 -6.72 -3.08 -9.58
N ARG A 193 -5.63 -2.38 -9.91
CA ARG A 193 -5.67 -1.22 -10.81
C ARG A 193 -6.10 -1.57 -12.22
N HIS A 194 -5.63 -2.70 -12.77
CA HIS A 194 -6.05 -3.13 -14.11
C HIS A 194 -7.55 -3.43 -14.14
N ILE A 195 -8.06 -4.15 -13.13
CA ILE A 195 -9.49 -4.44 -13.01
C ILE A 195 -10.28 -3.13 -12.80
N TRP A 196 -9.86 -2.28 -11.87
CA TRP A 196 -10.50 -0.98 -11.58
C TRP A 196 -10.63 -0.09 -12.82
N LYS A 197 -9.61 -0.08 -13.68
CA LYS A 197 -9.66 0.61 -14.99
C LYS A 197 -10.64 -0.06 -15.94
N ALA A 198 -10.65 -1.38 -16.02
CA ALA A 198 -11.56 -2.12 -16.89
C ALA A 198 -13.04 -1.90 -16.51
N LEU A 199 -13.32 -1.66 -15.23
CA LEU A 199 -14.65 -1.28 -14.73
C LEU A 199 -15.04 0.17 -15.03
N ASP A 200 -14.16 0.98 -15.63
CA ASP A 200 -14.52 2.33 -16.10
C ASP A 200 -15.30 2.27 -17.41
N PHE A 201 -16.63 2.33 -17.31
CA PHE A 201 -17.52 2.40 -18.47
C PHE A 201 -17.09 3.44 -19.52
N LYS A 202 -16.45 4.55 -19.13
CA LYS A 202 -15.99 5.56 -20.10
C LYS A 202 -14.71 5.17 -20.84
N LEU A 203 -13.93 4.23 -20.30
CA LEU A 203 -12.76 3.64 -20.95
C LEU A 203 -13.08 2.33 -21.67
N SER A 204 -14.19 1.65 -21.33
CA SER A 204 -14.62 0.39 -21.94
C SER A 204 -15.40 0.55 -23.27
N VAL A 205 -15.72 1.79 -23.67
CA VAL A 205 -16.53 2.11 -24.89
C VAL A 205 -15.69 2.89 -25.92
N LEU A 206 -14.37 2.88 -25.78
CA LEU A 206 -13.38 3.41 -26.73
C LEU A 206 -12.57 2.25 -27.31
#